data_AF-A0A3N5NRT5-F1
#
_entry.id   AF-A0A3N5NRT5-F1
#
_cell.length_a   1.000
_cell.length_b   1.000
_cell.length_c   1.000
_cell.angle_alpha   90.00
_cell.angle_beta   90.00
_cell.angle_gamma   90.00
#
_symmetry.space_group_name_H-M   'P 1'
#
loop_
_entity.id
_entity.type
_entity.pdbx_description
1 polymer ?
#
loop_
_entity_poly.entity_id
_entity_poly.type
_entity_poly.pdbx_seq_one_letter_code
_entity_poly.pdbx_strand_id
1 'polypeptide(L)'
;MKHRRWLIWSVMAAVALVAGGLPGAGQPPTPAVAQGEGVELAVYNQDLALVKELRTLDLDEGLNDVRFDDVAALIDPTSVHFRSLTDPEGTVVLEQNYEYDIVGSARLLTKYVGMEIAVVTQDGQEYAGELLSGAEDVILQAADGQVTVLKLEQIKEFTFPALPDGLITRPTLVWEVESVQGGTQDVEVTYLTGGINWQANYIVVLADDEESLDIDGWVTLDNRSGTAYEDARLKLIAGDIHRAPTDDTVVKAVEYEMA
;
A
#
# COMPACT_ATOMS: atom_id res chain seq x y z
N MET A 1 55.42 42.99 34.80
CA MET A 1 55.94 42.68 33.45
C MET A 1 54.75 42.79 32.49
N LYS A 2 54.40 44.00 32.07
CA LYS A 2 54.71 44.66 30.78
C LYS A 2 54.08 43.98 29.53
N HIS A 3 52.91 44.55 29.18
CA HIS A 3 52.32 44.80 27.86
C HIS A 3 51.92 43.65 26.91
N ARG A 4 50.62 43.59 26.61
CA ARG A 4 50.14 43.79 25.22
C ARG A 4 48.72 44.37 25.18
N ARG A 5 48.54 45.42 24.39
CA ARG A 5 47.30 46.17 24.11
C ARG A 5 47.23 46.32 22.58
N TRP A 6 45.99 46.30 22.04
CA TRP A 6 45.53 46.96 20.80
C TRP A 6 46.02 46.40 19.44
N LEU A 7 45.34 46.49 18.28
CA LEU A 7 43.95 46.72 17.84
C LEU A 7 43.96 46.64 16.27
N ILE A 8 42.78 46.50 15.67
CA ILE A 8 42.37 46.95 14.31
C ILE A 8 42.58 46.04 13.08
N TRP A 9 41.44 45.47 12.65
CA TRP A 9 40.79 45.43 11.31
C TRP A 9 41.62 45.11 10.06
N SER A 10 41.06 44.25 9.19
CA SER A 10 40.71 44.62 7.80
C SER A 10 39.88 43.54 7.11
N VAL A 11 38.79 44.01 6.50
CA VAL A 11 37.86 43.33 5.61
C VAL A 11 38.56 42.92 4.31
N MET A 12 38.27 41.74 3.78
CA MET A 12 38.55 41.40 2.38
C MET A 12 37.31 40.76 1.77
N ALA A 13 36.70 41.50 0.84
CA ALA A 13 35.59 41.07 0.01
C ALA A 13 36.09 40.10 -1.07
N ALA A 14 35.43 38.95 -1.20
CA ALA A 14 35.59 38.05 -2.32
C ALA A 14 34.32 38.07 -3.16
N VAL A 15 34.44 38.62 -4.37
CA VAL A 15 33.45 38.56 -5.45
C VAL A 15 33.44 37.13 -5.98
N ALA A 16 32.27 36.48 -6.02
CA ALA A 16 32.07 35.21 -6.68
C ALA A 16 30.99 35.34 -7.76
N LEU A 17 31.32 34.80 -8.93
CA LEU A 17 30.63 34.91 -10.22
C LEU A 17 29.16 34.47 -10.17
N VAL A 18 28.31 35.23 -10.86
CA VAL A 18 26.98 34.79 -11.32
C VAL A 18 27.19 33.91 -12.55
N ALA A 19 27.01 32.60 -12.41
CA ALA A 19 26.84 31.69 -13.53
C ALA A 19 25.34 31.57 -13.84
N GLY A 20 24.92 32.06 -15.00
CA GLY A 20 23.56 31.88 -15.50
C GLY A 20 23.30 30.41 -15.82
N GLY A 21 22.40 29.79 -15.05
CA GLY A 21 21.82 28.50 -15.36
C GLY A 21 20.70 28.65 -16.39
N LEU A 22 20.78 27.89 -17.47
CA LEU A 22 19.69 27.64 -18.41
C LEU A 22 18.50 27.01 -17.65
N PRO A 23 17.24 27.36 -17.93
CA PRO A 23 16.10 26.63 -17.41
C PRO A 23 16.13 25.22 -17.99
N GLY A 24 16.42 24.23 -17.14
CA GLY A 24 16.36 22.82 -17.47
C GLY A 24 14.91 22.40 -17.74
N ALA A 25 14.74 21.53 -18.73
CA ALA A 25 13.50 20.85 -19.03
C ALA A 25 12.93 20.19 -17.77
N GLY A 26 11.61 20.36 -17.55
CA GLY A 26 10.91 19.85 -16.38
C GLY A 26 11.16 18.37 -16.16
N GLN A 27 11.66 18.03 -14.98
CA GLN A 27 11.59 16.68 -14.46
C GLN A 27 10.11 16.32 -14.26
N PRO A 28 9.68 15.07 -14.58
CA PRO A 28 8.37 14.61 -14.15
C PRO A 28 8.24 14.75 -12.62
N PRO A 29 7.05 15.10 -12.11
CA PRO A 29 6.83 15.24 -10.67
C PRO A 29 7.25 13.94 -9.97
N THR A 30 8.02 14.09 -8.90
CA THR A 30 8.42 12.95 -8.08
C THR A 30 7.22 12.62 -7.19
N PRO A 31 6.70 11.38 -7.19
CA PRO A 31 5.51 11.07 -6.41
C PRO A 31 5.77 11.28 -4.92
N ALA A 32 4.89 12.01 -4.26
CA ALA A 32 4.92 12.22 -2.82
C ALA A 32 4.54 10.92 -2.10
N VAL A 33 5.32 10.54 -1.10
CA VAL A 33 5.09 9.36 -0.26
C VAL A 33 4.60 9.80 1.11
N ALA A 34 3.52 9.20 1.58
CA ALA A 34 2.87 9.58 2.83
C ALA A 34 3.58 8.99 4.06
N GLN A 35 3.92 9.81 5.06
CA GLN A 35 4.48 9.35 6.35
C GLN A 35 3.39 9.29 7.42
N GLY A 36 3.21 8.15 8.11
CA GLY A 36 2.11 7.95 9.06
C GLY A 36 2.36 8.51 10.46
N GLU A 37 1.43 9.32 10.98
CA GLU A 37 1.47 9.89 12.34
C GLU A 37 0.30 9.42 13.24
N GLY A 38 -0.52 8.46 12.78
CA GLY A 38 -1.44 7.74 13.67
C GLY A 38 -2.53 6.95 12.95
N VAL A 39 -2.85 5.77 13.49
CA VAL A 39 -3.92 4.90 12.99
C VAL A 39 -4.99 4.70 14.06
N GLU A 40 -6.25 4.93 13.70
CA GLU A 40 -7.39 4.47 14.49
C GLU A 40 -8.09 3.33 13.74
N LEU A 41 -8.36 2.24 14.47
CA LEU A 41 -8.99 1.04 13.92
C LEU A 41 -10.25 0.72 14.71
N ALA A 42 -11.41 0.84 14.06
CA ALA A 42 -12.69 0.43 14.64
C ALA A 42 -13.14 -0.88 13.99
N VAL A 43 -13.14 -1.97 14.76
CA VAL A 43 -13.44 -3.32 14.28
C VAL A 43 -14.83 -3.73 14.73
N TYR A 44 -15.61 -4.22 13.78
CA TYR A 44 -16.93 -4.79 14.01
C TYR A 44 -16.86 -6.32 13.95
N ASN A 45 -17.80 -6.99 14.60
CA ASN A 45 -17.86 -8.45 14.69
C ASN A 45 -18.47 -9.14 13.43
N GLN A 46 -18.43 -8.48 12.28
CA GLN A 46 -19.04 -8.92 11.01
C GLN A 46 -18.11 -8.68 9.82
N ASP A 47 -16.84 -9.02 9.99
CA ASP A 47 -15.80 -8.90 8.95
C ASP A 47 -15.74 -7.49 8.33
N LEU A 48 -15.77 -6.48 9.20
CA LEU A 48 -15.69 -5.08 8.81
C LEU A 48 -14.85 -4.32 9.81
N ALA A 49 -13.94 -3.52 9.29
CA ALA A 49 -13.28 -2.48 10.05
C ALA A 49 -13.35 -1.15 9.33
N LEU A 50 -13.42 -0.07 10.11
CA LEU A 50 -13.16 1.28 9.67
C LEU A 50 -11.74 1.64 10.07
N VAL A 51 -10.91 1.95 9.09
CA VAL A 51 -9.57 2.45 9.28
C VAL A 51 -9.58 3.95 9.07
N LYS A 52 -8.92 4.67 9.98
CA LYS A 52 -8.64 6.09 9.86
C LYS A 52 -7.15 6.29 10.04
N GLU A 53 -6.50 6.80 9.01
CA GLU A 53 -5.06 7.06 8.99
C GLU A 53 -4.80 8.55 8.88
N LEU A 54 -3.87 9.04 9.70
CA LEU A 54 -3.31 10.38 9.57
C LEU A 54 -1.90 10.23 9.03
N ARG A 55 -1.65 10.87 7.88
CA ARG A 55 -0.33 10.90 7.27
C ARG A 55 0.02 12.31 6.82
N THR A 56 1.30 12.56 6.65
CA THR A 56 1.82 13.82 6.10
C THR A 56 2.23 13.61 4.65
N LEU A 57 1.84 14.54 3.77
CA LEU A 57 2.17 14.58 2.35
C LEU A 57 2.91 15.88 2.03
N ASP A 58 3.97 15.81 1.22
CA ASP A 58 4.58 16.98 0.62
C ASP A 58 3.98 17.21 -0.77
N LEU A 59 3.21 18.28 -0.94
CA LEU A 59 2.53 18.61 -2.20
C LEU A 59 3.15 19.85 -2.83
N ASP A 60 3.23 19.87 -4.16
CA ASP A 60 3.49 21.08 -4.93
C ASP A 60 2.18 21.86 -5.16
N GLU A 61 2.29 23.16 -5.47
CA GLU A 61 1.14 23.94 -5.93
C GLU A 61 0.68 23.43 -7.31
N GLY A 62 -0.61 23.13 -7.45
CA GLY A 62 -1.22 22.58 -8.66
C GLY A 62 -1.48 21.08 -8.57
N LEU A 63 -1.28 20.37 -9.68
CA LEU A 63 -1.54 18.93 -9.81
C LEU A 63 -0.39 18.09 -9.26
N ASN A 64 -0.72 17.08 -8.46
CA ASN A 64 0.20 16.16 -7.81
C ASN A 64 -0.21 14.71 -8.05
N ASP A 65 0.74 13.87 -8.44
CA ASP A 65 0.58 12.42 -8.44
C ASP A 65 0.99 11.87 -7.07
N VAL A 66 0.00 11.45 -6.28
CA VAL A 66 0.21 10.94 -4.92
C VAL A 66 0.04 9.43 -4.89
N ARG A 67 1.01 8.73 -4.31
CA ARG A 67 0.91 7.29 -4.05
C ARG A 67 0.75 7.09 -2.55
N PHE A 68 -0.38 6.49 -2.16
CA PHE A 68 -0.73 6.18 -0.78
C PHE A 68 -0.71 4.66 -0.59
N ASP A 69 0.46 4.19 -0.20
CA ASP A 69 0.86 2.80 -0.02
C ASP A 69 0.54 2.26 1.38
N ASP A 70 0.73 0.96 1.59
CA ASP A 70 0.49 0.24 2.86
C ASP A 70 -0.99 0.20 3.31
N VAL A 71 -1.93 0.36 2.38
CA VAL A 71 -3.36 0.18 2.67
C VAL A 71 -3.75 -1.29 2.76
N ALA A 72 -4.92 -1.57 3.34
CA ALA A 72 -5.45 -2.92 3.40
C ALA A 72 -5.65 -3.53 2.01
N ALA A 73 -5.25 -4.79 1.82
CA ALA A 73 -5.50 -5.51 0.57
C ALA A 73 -7.00 -5.75 0.33
N LEU A 74 -7.76 -5.93 1.42
CA LEU A 74 -9.22 -6.09 1.42
C LEU A 74 -9.94 -4.75 1.66
N ILE A 75 -9.33 -3.63 1.27
CA ILE A 75 -9.99 -2.31 1.28
C ILE A 75 -11.23 -2.32 0.38
N ASP A 76 -12.29 -1.65 0.81
CA ASP A 76 -13.39 -1.27 -0.06
C ASP A 76 -13.04 0.06 -0.74
N PRO A 77 -12.62 0.06 -2.02
CA PRO A 77 -12.15 1.28 -2.70
C PRO A 77 -13.27 2.34 -2.84
N THR A 78 -14.53 1.94 -2.76
CA THR A 78 -15.68 2.86 -2.86
C THR A 78 -15.94 3.63 -1.57
N SER A 79 -15.33 3.19 -0.47
CA SER A 79 -15.47 3.80 0.86
C SER A 79 -14.37 4.79 1.22
N VAL A 80 -13.35 4.93 0.36
CA VAL A 80 -12.19 5.78 0.62
C VAL A 80 -12.61 7.24 0.63
N HIS A 81 -12.24 7.92 1.71
CA HIS A 81 -12.50 9.33 1.91
C HIS A 81 -11.19 10.01 2.31
N PHE A 82 -10.74 10.92 1.45
CA PHE A 82 -9.58 11.78 1.68
C PHE A 82 -10.02 13.15 2.23
N ARG A 83 -9.25 13.68 3.17
CA ARG A 83 -9.41 15.05 3.65
C ARG A 83 -8.06 15.64 4.03
N SER A 84 -7.73 16.81 3.49
CA SER A 84 -6.64 17.62 4.04
C SER A 84 -7.06 18.24 5.37
N LEU A 85 -6.20 18.14 6.39
CA LEU A 85 -6.34 18.81 7.69
C LEU A 85 -5.68 20.19 7.66
N THR A 86 -4.66 20.38 6.82
CA THR A 86 -3.92 21.64 6.66
C THR A 86 -4.67 22.62 5.74
N ASP A 87 -5.19 22.16 4.60
CA ASP A 87 -5.96 22.98 3.65
C ASP A 87 -7.21 22.23 3.14
N PRO A 88 -8.29 22.16 3.97
CA PRO A 88 -9.46 21.33 3.66
C PRO A 88 -10.27 21.76 2.43
N GLU A 89 -10.20 23.03 2.04
CA GLU A 89 -10.93 23.57 0.88
C GLU A 89 -10.05 23.66 -0.37
N GLY A 90 -8.73 23.83 -0.20
CA GLY A 90 -7.77 24.00 -1.29
C GLY A 90 -7.05 22.73 -1.74
N THR A 91 -7.24 21.58 -1.06
CA THR A 91 -6.61 20.31 -1.46
C THR A 91 -7.66 19.22 -1.69
N VAL A 92 -7.80 18.81 -2.94
CA VAL A 92 -8.86 17.90 -3.39
C VAL A 92 -8.31 16.77 -4.24
N VAL A 93 -8.87 15.57 -4.06
CA VAL A 93 -8.60 14.43 -4.94
C VAL A 93 -9.49 14.56 -6.18
N LEU A 94 -8.87 14.68 -7.35
CA LEU A 94 -9.54 14.73 -8.64
C LEU A 94 -9.79 13.32 -9.20
N GLU A 95 -8.80 12.45 -9.07
CA GLU A 95 -8.87 11.06 -9.53
C GLU A 95 -8.41 10.11 -8.43
N GLN A 96 -9.07 8.94 -8.34
CA GLN A 96 -8.67 7.85 -7.46
C GLN A 96 -8.65 6.52 -8.19
N ASN A 97 -7.48 5.87 -8.16
CA ASN A 97 -7.28 4.52 -8.63
C ASN A 97 -6.81 3.63 -7.48
N TYR A 98 -7.37 2.42 -7.39
CA TYR A 98 -6.89 1.40 -6.46
C TYR A 98 -6.09 0.36 -7.23
N GLU A 99 -4.77 0.34 -6.99
CA GLU A 99 -3.86 -0.64 -7.57
C GLU A 99 -3.66 -1.80 -6.58
N TYR A 100 -4.47 -2.84 -6.75
CA TYR A 100 -4.46 -4.05 -5.91
C TYR A 100 -3.55 -5.17 -6.43
N ASP A 101 -2.71 -4.88 -7.44
CA ASP A 101 -1.97 -5.90 -8.18
C ASP A 101 -0.69 -6.34 -7.45
N ILE A 102 -0.88 -6.94 -6.28
CA ILE A 102 0.17 -7.40 -5.38
C ILE A 102 1.06 -8.43 -6.08
N VAL A 103 2.37 -8.29 -5.90
CA VAL A 103 3.38 -9.25 -6.37
C VAL A 103 3.08 -10.67 -5.85
N GLY A 104 2.57 -11.52 -6.73
CA GLY A 104 2.56 -12.98 -6.57
C GLY A 104 3.53 -13.65 -7.55
N SER A 105 3.96 -14.88 -7.28
CA SER A 105 4.81 -15.66 -8.19
C SER A 105 4.22 -15.72 -9.61
N ALA A 106 2.89 -15.88 -9.74
CA ALA A 106 2.19 -15.83 -11.03
C ALA A 106 2.30 -14.47 -11.75
N ARG A 107 2.25 -13.35 -11.03
CA ARG A 107 2.39 -12.00 -11.61
C ARG A 107 3.83 -11.71 -12.02
N LEU A 108 4.79 -12.11 -11.19
CA LEU A 108 6.20 -12.07 -11.56
C LEU A 108 6.42 -12.85 -12.84
N LEU A 109 5.99 -14.10 -12.89
CA LEU A 109 6.09 -14.92 -14.09
C LEU A 109 5.42 -14.26 -15.30
N THR A 110 4.25 -13.64 -15.14
CA THR A 110 3.58 -12.92 -16.24
C THR A 110 4.40 -11.73 -16.74
N LYS A 111 5.05 -10.97 -15.84
CA LYS A 111 5.90 -9.82 -16.22
C LYS A 111 7.23 -10.23 -16.85
N TYR A 112 7.73 -11.41 -16.53
CA TYR A 112 8.96 -11.96 -17.10
C TYR A 112 8.75 -12.81 -18.36
N VAL A 113 7.54 -12.90 -18.90
CA VAL A 113 7.33 -13.53 -20.21
C VAL A 113 8.17 -12.80 -21.26
N GLY A 114 9.01 -13.53 -21.98
CA GLY A 114 9.98 -13.00 -22.94
C GLY A 114 11.31 -12.56 -22.33
N MET A 115 11.57 -12.85 -21.05
CA MET A 115 12.81 -12.53 -20.35
C MET A 115 13.48 -13.78 -19.80
N GLU A 116 14.78 -13.71 -19.54
CA GLU A 116 15.53 -14.81 -18.92
C GLU A 116 15.21 -14.94 -17.44
N ILE A 117 14.87 -16.16 -17.02
CA ILE A 117 14.72 -16.56 -15.61
C ILE A 117 15.48 -17.86 -15.33
N ALA A 118 15.76 -18.12 -14.06
CA ALA A 118 16.28 -19.40 -13.59
C ALA A 118 15.33 -20.04 -12.58
N VAL A 119 15.28 -21.37 -12.60
CA VAL A 119 14.31 -22.17 -11.84
C VAL A 119 15.02 -23.39 -11.27
N VAL A 120 14.79 -23.66 -9.99
CA VAL A 120 15.33 -24.85 -9.31
C VAL A 120 14.17 -25.79 -8.97
N THR A 121 14.24 -27.03 -9.45
CA THR A 121 13.23 -28.06 -9.14
C THR A 121 13.51 -28.76 -7.81
N GLN A 122 12.54 -29.50 -7.28
CA GLN A 122 12.64 -30.17 -5.97
C GLN A 122 13.76 -31.23 -5.91
N ASP A 123 14.12 -31.80 -7.05
CA ASP A 123 15.26 -32.72 -7.23
C ASP A 123 16.61 -31.99 -7.29
N GLY A 124 16.62 -30.65 -7.24
CA GLY A 124 17.82 -29.81 -7.25
C GLY A 124 18.36 -29.52 -8.65
N GLN A 125 17.65 -29.90 -9.70
CA GLN A 125 18.03 -29.55 -11.06
C GLN A 125 17.75 -28.08 -11.34
N GLU A 126 18.71 -27.40 -11.97
CA GLU A 126 18.58 -26.00 -12.38
C GLU A 126 18.25 -25.91 -13.87
N TYR A 127 17.31 -25.03 -14.19
CA TYR A 127 16.93 -24.68 -15.55
C TYR A 127 17.03 -23.16 -15.71
N ALA A 128 17.61 -22.71 -16.81
CA ALA A 128 17.70 -21.29 -17.13
C ALA A 128 17.33 -21.07 -18.61
N GLY A 129 16.60 -20.01 -18.90
CA GLY A 129 16.18 -19.68 -20.26
C GLY A 129 15.13 -18.59 -20.30
N GLU A 130 14.69 -18.25 -21.51
CA GLU A 130 13.62 -17.31 -21.75
C GLU A 130 12.28 -17.91 -21.33
N LEU A 131 11.52 -17.21 -20.48
CA LEU A 131 10.20 -17.63 -20.07
C LEU A 131 9.18 -17.39 -21.18
N LEU A 132 8.63 -18.45 -21.75
CA LEU A 132 7.58 -18.36 -22.76
C LEU A 132 6.18 -18.30 -22.12
N SER A 133 5.99 -18.92 -20.95
CA SER A 133 4.72 -18.91 -20.20
C SER A 133 4.95 -19.32 -18.75
N GLY A 134 4.18 -18.74 -17.82
CA GLY A 134 4.19 -19.12 -16.40
C GLY A 134 2.81 -19.02 -15.74
N ALA A 135 1.76 -19.35 -16.49
CA ALA A 135 0.37 -19.31 -15.99
C ALA A 135 -0.03 -20.59 -15.24
N GLU A 136 0.03 -21.75 -15.91
CA GLU A 136 -0.25 -23.07 -15.31
C GLU A 136 1.03 -23.91 -15.16
N ASP A 137 1.79 -23.98 -16.24
CA ASP A 137 3.13 -24.58 -16.30
C ASP A 137 4.16 -23.50 -16.62
N VAL A 138 5.40 -23.74 -16.21
CA VAL A 138 6.54 -22.87 -16.53
C VAL A 138 7.22 -23.42 -17.77
N ILE A 139 7.18 -22.65 -18.86
CA ILE A 139 7.77 -23.02 -20.14
C ILE A 139 9.01 -22.16 -20.36
N LEU A 140 10.18 -22.80 -20.42
CA LEU A 140 11.46 -22.14 -20.66
C LEU A 140 12.02 -22.53 -22.01
N GLN A 141 12.60 -21.57 -22.72
CA GLN A 141 13.45 -21.81 -23.87
C GLN A 141 14.92 -21.55 -23.52
N ALA A 142 15.73 -22.60 -23.51
CA ALA A 142 17.16 -22.48 -23.29
C ALA A 142 17.86 -21.84 -24.51
N ALA A 143 19.07 -21.33 -24.30
CA ALA A 143 19.85 -20.64 -25.35
C ALA A 143 20.19 -21.52 -26.57
N ASP A 144 20.15 -22.85 -26.42
CA ASP A 144 20.32 -23.82 -27.51
C ASP A 144 19.03 -24.07 -28.31
N GLY A 145 17.92 -23.41 -27.94
CA GLY A 145 16.61 -23.54 -28.53
C GLY A 145 15.75 -24.66 -27.94
N GLN A 146 16.24 -25.40 -26.94
CA GLN A 146 15.47 -26.44 -26.26
C GLN A 146 14.33 -25.82 -25.44
N VAL A 147 13.11 -26.30 -25.67
CA VAL A 147 11.93 -25.90 -24.89
C VAL A 147 11.67 -26.94 -23.80
N THR A 148 11.65 -26.49 -22.55
CA THR A 148 11.39 -27.32 -21.37
C THR A 148 10.10 -26.86 -20.71
N VAL A 149 9.23 -27.82 -20.36
CA VAL A 149 8.00 -27.56 -19.62
C VAL A 149 8.16 -28.12 -18.21
N LEU A 150 8.07 -27.25 -17.21
CA LEU A 150 8.20 -27.58 -15.79
C LEU A 150 6.85 -27.40 -15.11
N LYS A 151 6.42 -28.42 -14.34
CA LYS A 151 5.22 -28.34 -13.52
C LYS A 151 5.47 -27.44 -12.32
N LEU A 152 4.55 -26.50 -12.05
CA LEU A 152 4.69 -25.52 -10.97
C LEU A 152 4.87 -26.19 -9.59
N GLU A 153 4.22 -27.33 -9.39
CA GLU A 153 4.33 -28.17 -8.18
C GLU A 153 5.72 -28.81 -7.97
N GLN A 154 6.53 -28.95 -9.02
CA GLN A 154 7.88 -29.53 -8.95
C GLN A 154 8.95 -28.46 -8.76
N ILE A 155 8.58 -27.19 -8.78
CA ILE A 155 9.51 -26.07 -8.62
C ILE A 155 9.68 -25.77 -7.14
N LYS A 156 10.93 -25.65 -6.72
CA LYS A 156 11.33 -25.27 -5.37
C LYS A 156 11.56 -23.77 -5.26
N GLU A 157 12.20 -23.18 -6.27
CA GLU A 157 12.65 -21.79 -6.22
C GLU A 157 12.66 -21.15 -7.62
N PHE A 158 12.30 -19.87 -7.67
CA PHE A 158 12.43 -19.01 -8.85
C PHE A 158 13.50 -17.96 -8.59
N THR A 159 14.41 -17.80 -9.54
CA THR A 159 15.43 -16.74 -9.53
C THR A 159 15.19 -15.84 -10.73
N PHE A 160 15.00 -14.55 -10.44
CA PHE A 160 14.82 -13.52 -11.46
C PHE A 160 16.02 -12.55 -11.43
N PRO A 161 16.46 -12.03 -12.59
CA PRO A 161 17.68 -11.22 -12.67
C PRO A 161 17.59 -9.88 -11.92
N ALA A 162 16.45 -9.19 -11.98
CA ALA A 162 16.19 -7.94 -11.27
C ALA A 162 14.69 -7.63 -11.27
N LEU A 163 14.11 -7.23 -10.13
CA LEU A 163 12.69 -6.87 -10.02
C LEU A 163 12.24 -5.94 -11.18
N PRO A 164 11.19 -6.30 -11.95
CA PRO A 164 10.65 -5.46 -13.01
C PRO A 164 10.14 -4.13 -12.44
N ASP A 165 10.35 -3.05 -13.19
CA ASP A 165 9.79 -1.73 -12.85
C ASP A 165 8.25 -1.79 -12.83
N GLY A 166 7.64 -1.01 -11.93
CA GLY A 166 6.18 -0.88 -11.85
C GLY A 166 5.46 -2.09 -11.21
N LEU A 167 6.19 -2.96 -10.52
CA LEU A 167 5.56 -3.93 -9.62
C LEU A 167 5.18 -3.28 -8.31
N ILE A 168 3.88 -3.33 -8.02
CA ILE A 168 3.31 -2.87 -6.77
C ILE A 168 3.38 -4.01 -5.77
N THR A 169 4.36 -3.96 -4.88
CA THR A 169 4.58 -5.00 -3.86
C THR A 169 3.53 -4.98 -2.75
N ARG A 170 2.75 -3.89 -2.66
CA ARG A 170 1.79 -3.65 -1.58
C ARG A 170 0.57 -2.88 -2.12
N PRO A 171 -0.65 -3.17 -1.65
CA PRO A 171 -1.84 -2.43 -2.06
C PRO A 171 -1.60 -0.91 -2.00
N THR A 172 -1.93 -0.20 -3.07
CA THR A 172 -1.64 1.24 -3.19
C THR A 172 -2.84 1.98 -3.77
N LEU A 173 -3.21 3.10 -3.17
CA LEU A 173 -4.10 4.09 -3.77
C LEU A 173 -3.26 5.10 -4.55
N VAL A 174 -3.64 5.35 -5.79
CA VAL A 174 -3.00 6.35 -6.66
C VAL A 174 -4.00 7.47 -6.87
N TRP A 175 -3.61 8.68 -6.46
CA TRP A 175 -4.44 9.87 -6.54
C TRP A 175 -3.82 10.93 -7.44
N GLU A 176 -4.67 11.57 -8.24
CA GLU A 176 -4.37 12.90 -8.79
C GLU A 176 -4.96 13.93 -7.81
N VAL A 177 -4.10 14.71 -7.17
CA VAL A 177 -4.48 15.68 -6.14
C VAL A 177 -4.20 17.09 -6.65
N GLU A 178 -5.21 17.94 -6.66
CA GLU A 178 -5.03 19.37 -6.88
C GLU A 178 -4.85 20.05 -5.53
N SER A 179 -3.77 20.85 -5.40
CA SER A 179 -3.50 21.65 -4.22
C SER A 179 -3.31 23.13 -4.58
N VAL A 180 -4.08 24.01 -3.94
CA VAL A 180 -3.97 25.46 -4.11
C VAL A 180 -2.67 26.01 -3.50
N GLN A 181 -2.06 25.29 -2.56
CA GLN A 181 -0.84 25.69 -1.87
C GLN A 181 0.13 24.53 -1.76
N GLY A 182 1.36 24.73 -2.24
CA GLY A 182 2.45 23.78 -2.01
C GLY A 182 2.92 23.78 -0.56
N GLY A 183 3.58 22.69 -0.17
CA GLY A 183 4.16 22.45 1.14
C GLY A 183 3.66 21.16 1.79
N THR A 184 4.14 20.95 3.01
CA THR A 184 3.77 19.82 3.85
C THR A 184 2.33 19.97 4.35
N GLN A 185 1.50 18.96 4.08
CA GLN A 185 0.11 18.89 4.49
C GLN A 185 -0.17 17.63 5.30
N ASP A 186 -0.87 17.79 6.42
CA ASP A 186 -1.42 16.67 7.16
C ASP A 186 -2.75 16.27 6.53
N VAL A 187 -2.91 14.99 6.25
CA VAL A 187 -4.08 14.43 5.60
C VAL A 187 -4.66 13.30 6.42
N GLU A 188 -5.98 13.19 6.37
CA GLU A 188 -6.76 12.14 6.97
C GLU A 188 -7.40 11.29 5.87
N VAL A 189 -7.14 10.00 5.92
CA VAL A 189 -7.69 9.02 4.99
C VAL A 189 -8.51 8.03 5.79
N THR A 190 -9.79 7.91 5.44
CA THR A 190 -10.71 6.98 6.09
C THR A 190 -11.23 5.99 5.06
N TYR A 191 -11.25 4.70 5.40
CA TYR A 191 -11.77 3.66 4.52
C TYR A 191 -12.30 2.46 5.30
N LEU A 192 -13.19 1.70 4.67
CA LEU A 192 -13.65 0.40 5.14
C LEU A 192 -12.75 -0.70 4.59
N THR A 193 -12.57 -1.74 5.38
CA THR A 193 -11.88 -2.96 4.95
C THR A 193 -12.53 -4.20 5.54
N GLY A 194 -12.49 -5.30 4.79
CA GLY A 194 -12.80 -6.63 5.30
C GLY A 194 -11.56 -7.34 5.85
N GLY A 195 -11.74 -8.60 6.25
CA GLY A 195 -10.68 -9.44 6.77
C GLY A 195 -10.25 -9.11 8.19
N ILE A 196 -10.97 -8.26 8.92
CA ILE A 196 -10.71 -8.00 10.34
C ILE A 196 -11.97 -8.31 11.11
N ASN A 197 -11.84 -9.19 12.10
CA ASN A 197 -12.96 -9.58 12.95
C ASN A 197 -12.52 -9.70 14.40
N TRP A 198 -13.46 -9.52 15.32
CA TRP A 198 -13.22 -9.72 16.73
C TRP A 198 -14.35 -10.48 17.41
N GLN A 199 -14.01 -11.17 18.49
CA GLN A 199 -14.95 -11.83 19.38
C GLN A 199 -14.51 -11.65 20.83
N ALA A 200 -15.48 -11.62 21.75
CA ALA A 200 -15.22 -11.69 23.18
C ALA A 200 -15.75 -13.01 23.74
N ASN A 201 -14.97 -13.59 24.64
CA ASN A 201 -15.36 -14.76 25.41
C ASN A 201 -15.32 -14.38 26.89
N TYR A 202 -16.29 -14.88 27.65
CA TYR A 202 -16.40 -14.66 29.08
C TYR A 202 -16.55 -16.00 29.79
N ILE A 203 -15.82 -16.18 30.89
CA ILE A 203 -16.04 -17.26 31.85
C ILE A 203 -16.60 -16.62 33.10
N VAL A 204 -17.70 -17.18 33.61
CA VAL A 204 -18.33 -16.74 34.84
C VAL A 204 -18.35 -17.90 35.82
N VAL A 205 -17.86 -17.68 37.03
CA VAL A 205 -17.87 -18.66 38.11
C VAL A 205 -18.72 -18.11 39.26
N LEU A 206 -19.78 -18.83 39.61
CA LEU A 206 -20.60 -18.53 40.80
C LEU A 206 -19.94 -19.16 42.02
N ALA A 207 -19.81 -18.38 43.10
CA ALA A 207 -19.27 -18.88 44.36
C ALA A 207 -20.25 -19.83 45.05
N ASP A 208 -19.72 -20.67 45.95
CA ASP A 208 -20.52 -21.65 46.71
C ASP A 208 -21.62 -21.00 47.57
N ASP A 209 -21.48 -19.72 47.91
CA ASP A 209 -22.48 -18.95 48.65
C ASP A 209 -23.67 -18.46 47.80
N GLU A 210 -23.60 -18.62 46.47
CA GLU A 210 -24.56 -18.11 45.49
C GLU A 210 -24.77 -16.58 45.53
N GLU A 211 -23.94 -15.84 46.27
CA GLU A 211 -24.04 -14.40 46.48
C GLU A 211 -22.96 -13.61 45.72
N SER A 212 -21.87 -14.27 45.32
CA SER A 212 -20.77 -13.66 44.59
C SER A 212 -20.42 -14.38 43.28
N LEU A 213 -19.95 -13.61 42.30
CA LEU A 213 -19.56 -14.07 40.97
C LEU A 213 -18.17 -13.54 40.63
N ASP A 214 -17.36 -14.40 40.02
CA ASP A 214 -16.11 -14.03 39.36
C ASP A 214 -16.29 -14.07 37.84
N ILE A 215 -15.73 -13.10 37.14
CA ILE A 215 -15.85 -12.99 35.68
C ILE A 215 -14.50 -12.67 35.05
N ASP A 216 -14.05 -13.61 34.21
CA ASP A 216 -12.90 -13.42 33.34
C ASP A 216 -13.39 -13.21 31.91
N GLY A 217 -12.77 -12.27 31.20
CA GLY A 217 -13.10 -11.99 29.81
C GLY A 217 -11.84 -11.79 28.97
N TRP A 218 -11.84 -12.31 27.75
CA TRP A 218 -10.81 -12.02 26.77
C TRP A 218 -11.41 -11.69 25.42
N VAL A 219 -10.65 -10.91 24.65
CA VAL A 219 -10.94 -10.60 23.26
C VAL A 219 -9.96 -11.35 22.37
N THR A 220 -10.48 -11.94 21.31
CA THR A 220 -9.68 -12.42 20.18
C THR A 220 -9.94 -11.49 19.00
N LEU A 221 -8.86 -10.91 18.45
CA LEU A 221 -8.87 -10.14 17.22
C LEU A 221 -8.13 -10.94 16.15
N ASP A 222 -8.77 -11.14 15.01
CA ASP A 222 -8.20 -11.79 13.82
C ASP A 222 -8.04 -10.73 12.73
N ASN A 223 -6.82 -10.52 12.25
CA ASN A 223 -6.51 -9.59 11.16
C ASN A 223 -5.90 -10.37 9.98
N ARG A 224 -6.66 -10.40 8.89
CA ARG A 224 -6.33 -10.93 7.57
C ARG A 224 -6.59 -9.89 6.48
N SER A 225 -6.64 -8.60 6.81
CA SER A 225 -6.88 -7.51 5.85
C SER A 225 -5.74 -7.32 4.84
N GLY A 226 -4.57 -7.90 5.11
CA GLY A 226 -3.37 -7.81 4.28
C GLY A 226 -2.45 -6.65 4.63
N THR A 227 -2.76 -5.88 5.68
CA THR A 227 -1.85 -4.86 6.23
C THR A 227 -1.75 -4.96 7.76
N ALA A 228 -0.63 -4.50 8.30
CA ALA A 228 -0.41 -4.37 9.74
C ALA A 228 -0.76 -2.95 10.19
N TYR A 229 -1.43 -2.83 11.34
CA TYR A 229 -1.81 -1.55 11.93
C TYR A 229 -0.99 -1.33 13.21
N GLU A 230 0.24 -0.87 13.04
CA GLU A 230 1.17 -0.63 14.16
C GLU A 230 0.67 0.53 15.04
N ASP A 231 0.78 0.35 16.37
CA ASP A 231 0.38 1.33 17.38
C ASP A 231 -1.04 1.90 17.23
N ALA A 232 -1.95 1.11 16.61
CA ALA A 232 -3.29 1.55 16.31
C ALA A 232 -4.15 1.73 17.57
N ARG A 233 -4.92 2.82 17.61
CA ARG A 233 -5.97 3.01 18.61
C ARG A 233 -7.17 2.13 18.26
N LEU A 234 -7.29 1.01 18.96
CA LEU A 234 -8.31 0.00 18.71
C LEU A 234 -9.64 0.34 19.40
N LYS A 235 -10.73 0.29 18.64
CA LYS A 235 -12.13 0.34 19.11
C LYS A 235 -12.83 -0.95 18.66
N LEU A 236 -13.46 -1.65 19.60
CA LEU A 236 -14.22 -2.87 19.32
C LEU A 236 -15.70 -2.57 19.43
N ILE A 237 -16.42 -2.77 18.34
CA ILE A 237 -17.84 -2.41 18.23
C ILE A 237 -18.64 -3.69 18.05
N ALA A 238 -19.57 -3.94 18.97
CA ALA A 238 -20.48 -5.06 18.93
C ALA A 238 -21.84 -4.61 18.37
N GLY A 239 -22.46 -5.46 17.56
CA GLY A 239 -23.85 -5.28 17.14
C GLY A 239 -24.07 -5.56 15.66
N ASP A 240 -25.32 -5.39 15.23
CA ASP A 240 -25.74 -5.65 13.86
C ASP A 240 -25.59 -4.44 12.95
N ILE A 241 -24.68 -4.53 11.97
CA ILE A 241 -24.47 -3.47 10.99
C ILE A 241 -25.57 -3.56 9.93
N HIS A 242 -26.43 -2.56 9.88
CA HIS A 242 -27.41 -2.43 8.81
C HIS A 242 -26.76 -1.70 7.63
N ARG A 243 -26.42 -2.44 6.57
CA ARG A 243 -25.91 -1.86 5.31
C ARG A 243 -27.03 -1.74 4.28
N ALA A 244 -26.93 -0.73 3.43
CA ALA A 244 -27.79 -0.64 2.25
C ALA A 244 -27.47 -1.84 1.33
N PRO A 245 -28.47 -2.39 0.62
CA PRO A 245 -28.23 -3.41 -0.39
C PRO A 245 -27.29 -2.86 -1.47
N THR A 246 -26.21 -3.57 -1.77
CA THR A 246 -25.40 -3.31 -2.96
C THR A 246 -26.18 -3.74 -4.19
N ASP A 247 -26.41 -2.82 -5.12
CA ASP A 247 -27.05 -3.15 -6.40
C ASP A 247 -26.00 -3.84 -7.27
N ASP A 248 -25.91 -5.18 -7.17
CA ASP A 248 -25.13 -6.00 -8.08
C ASP A 248 -25.68 -5.73 -9.48
N THR A 249 -24.96 -4.93 -10.27
CA THR A 249 -25.35 -4.64 -11.64
C THR A 249 -25.22 -5.92 -12.44
N VAL A 250 -26.34 -6.66 -12.55
CA VAL A 250 -26.44 -7.85 -13.38
C VAL A 250 -26.17 -7.41 -14.82
N VAL A 251 -24.97 -7.69 -15.31
CA VAL A 251 -24.63 -7.55 -16.73
C VAL A 251 -25.52 -8.55 -17.45
N LYS A 252 -26.67 -8.09 -17.96
CA LYS A 252 -27.50 -8.88 -18.87
C LYS A 252 -26.66 -9.21 -20.09
N ALA A 253 -26.31 -10.48 -20.24
CA ALA A 253 -25.78 -11.01 -21.49
C ALA A 253 -26.76 -10.66 -22.60
N VAL A 254 -26.33 -9.81 -23.53
CA VAL A 254 -27.07 -9.49 -24.75
C VAL A 254 -26.92 -10.69 -25.66
N GLU A 255 -27.91 -11.58 -25.65
CA GLU A 255 -28.02 -12.67 -26.61
C GLU A 255 -28.40 -12.07 -27.97
N TYR A 256 -27.45 -12.10 -28.92
CA TYR A 256 -27.72 -11.72 -30.30
C TYR A 256 -28.49 -12.84 -30.98
N GLU A 257 -29.79 -12.64 -31.17
CA GLU A 257 -30.61 -13.49 -32.03
C GLU A 257 -30.24 -13.18 -33.49
N MET A 258 -29.53 -14.10 -34.13
CA MET A 258 -29.19 -14.02 -35.56
C MET A 258 -30.43 -14.46 -36.36
N ALA A 259 -31.03 -13.52 -37.09
CA ALA A 259 -32.03 -13.78 -38.12
C ALA A 259 -31.39 -13.90 -39.51
#